data_AF-A0A521QK44-F1
#
_entry.id   AF-A0A521QK44-F1
#
_cell.length_a   1.000
_cell.length_b   1.000
_cell.length_c   1.000
_cell.angle_alpha   90.00
_cell.angle_beta   90.00
_cell.angle_gamma   90.00
#
_symmetry.space_group_name_H-M   'P 1'
#
loop_
_entity.id
_entity.type
_entity.pdbx_description
1 polymer ?
#
loop_
_entity_poly.entity_id
_entity_poly.type
_entity_poly.pdbx_seq_one_letter_code
_entity_poly.pdbx_strand_id
1 'polypeptide(L)'
;MVASSFEEPPLDCPRCPRLVGFRHELQGLHADWKNAPVRSFGELDARLLIVGLAPGMRGANRTGRPFTGDYAGDLLYSTLLKFGFAQGTYRADPNDGLHLVDCRIANAVRCLPPENKPLPIEFTACRPFLQAELAVMPNLRVLVALGKGAHDQILRALTVRPAGAYPFIHNRLHKLPTGLVLADSYHCSRYNTNTGRLTTEMFHQVFESVRRSLET
;
A
#
# COMPACT_ATOMS: atom_id res chain seq x y z
N MET A 1 -23.45 -12.62 -13.64
CA MET A 1 -23.01 -12.51 -12.23
C MET A 1 -22.52 -11.10 -12.05
N VAL A 2 -23.19 -10.31 -11.22
CA VAL A 2 -22.81 -8.92 -10.95
C VAL A 2 -21.45 -8.96 -10.26
N ALA A 3 -20.42 -8.34 -10.85
CA ALA A 3 -19.15 -8.15 -10.16
C ALA A 3 -19.46 -7.51 -8.82
N SER A 4 -19.09 -8.17 -7.71
CA SER A 4 -19.26 -7.56 -6.39
C SER A 4 -18.51 -6.23 -6.43
N SER A 5 -19.22 -5.12 -6.28
CA SER A 5 -18.60 -3.80 -6.26
C SER A 5 -17.59 -3.77 -5.12
N PHE A 6 -16.35 -3.42 -5.45
CA PHE A 6 -15.37 -3.10 -4.43
C PHE A 6 -15.79 -1.83 -3.71
N GLU A 7 -16.09 -1.97 -2.42
CA GLU A 7 -16.37 -0.84 -1.54
C GLU A 7 -15.14 -0.56 -0.69
N GLU A 8 -14.53 0.60 -0.93
CA GLU A 8 -13.58 1.19 0.00
C GLU A 8 -14.24 1.40 1.38
N PRO A 9 -13.48 1.42 2.49
CA PRO A 9 -14.04 1.82 3.76
C PRO A 9 -14.71 3.20 3.64
N PRO A 10 -15.93 3.37 4.17
CA PRO A 10 -16.57 4.67 4.29
C PRO A 10 -15.65 5.67 4.97
N LEU A 11 -15.73 6.96 4.62
CA LEU A 11 -14.83 7.97 5.19
C LEU A 11 -14.96 8.10 6.72
N ASP A 12 -16.12 7.70 7.26
CA ASP A 12 -16.46 7.65 8.67
C ASP A 12 -16.36 6.24 9.28
N CYS A 13 -15.80 5.26 8.56
CA CYS A 13 -15.76 3.84 8.95
C CYS A 13 -15.50 3.63 10.47
N PRO A 14 -16.41 2.95 11.20
CA PRO A 14 -16.38 2.89 12.66
C PRO A 14 -15.65 1.66 13.23
N ARG A 15 -15.12 0.78 12.37
CA ARG A 15 -14.71 -0.59 12.74
C ARG A 15 -13.57 -0.69 13.76
N CYS A 16 -12.78 0.36 13.95
CA CYS A 16 -11.58 0.35 14.79
C CYS A 16 -11.63 1.46 15.84
N PRO A 17 -12.18 1.23 17.05
CA PRO A 17 -12.40 2.30 18.04
C PRO A 17 -11.16 3.15 18.37
N ARG A 18 -9.97 2.54 18.49
CA ARG A 18 -8.72 3.28 18.75
C ARG A 18 -8.34 4.20 17.59
N LEU A 19 -8.47 3.71 16.35
CA LEU A 19 -8.18 4.51 15.15
C LEU A 19 -9.22 5.61 14.93
N VAL A 20 -10.48 5.33 15.26
CA VAL A 20 -11.58 6.30 15.20
C VAL A 20 -11.35 7.43 16.22
N GLY A 21 -11.01 7.08 17.47
CA GLY A 21 -10.68 8.06 18.50
C GLY A 21 -9.51 8.95 18.09
N PHE A 22 -8.43 8.35 17.59
CA PHE A 22 -7.27 9.12 17.11
C PHE A 22 -7.61 9.98 15.89
N ARG A 23 -8.42 9.48 14.95
CA ARG A 23 -8.91 10.27 13.82
C ARG A 23 -9.69 11.51 14.29
N HIS A 24 -10.57 11.37 15.28
CA HIS A 24 -11.34 12.50 15.83
C HIS A 24 -10.45 13.52 16.53
N GLU A 25 -9.44 13.07 17.28
CA GLU A 25 -8.42 13.95 17.87
C GLU A 25 -7.72 14.78 16.79
N LEU A 26 -7.28 14.13 15.70
CA LEU A 26 -6.61 14.81 14.60
C LEU A 26 -7.52 15.72 13.79
N GLN A 27 -8.82 15.44 13.70
CA GLN A 27 -9.79 16.36 13.10
C GLN A 27 -9.91 17.65 13.92
N GLY A 28 -9.80 17.57 15.25
CA GLY A 28 -9.75 18.75 16.13
C GLY A 28 -8.46 19.55 15.99
N LEU A 29 -7.32 18.88 15.81
CA LEU A 29 -6.00 19.53 15.69
C LEU A 29 -5.69 20.05 14.28
N HIS A 30 -6.23 19.39 13.25
CA HIS A 30 -5.93 19.64 11.84
C HIS A 30 -7.21 19.55 10.99
N ALA A 31 -8.11 20.52 11.14
CA ALA A 31 -9.43 20.50 10.49
C ALA A 31 -9.38 20.52 8.96
N ASP A 32 -8.30 21.03 8.36
CA ASP A 32 -8.06 21.10 6.92
C ASP A 32 -7.50 19.80 6.32
N TRP A 33 -7.10 18.84 7.15
CA TRP A 33 -6.54 17.56 6.70
C TRP A 33 -7.62 16.54 6.37
N LYS A 34 -7.27 15.55 5.54
CA LYS A 34 -8.23 14.50 5.14
C LYS A 34 -8.81 13.73 6.33
N ASN A 35 -7.96 13.33 7.29
CA ASN A 35 -8.32 12.64 8.54
C ASN A 35 -9.45 11.61 8.36
N ALA A 36 -9.26 10.67 7.44
CA ALA A 36 -10.23 9.64 7.07
C ALA A 36 -9.48 8.39 6.61
N PRO A 37 -10.16 7.22 6.48
CA PRO A 37 -9.61 6.10 5.75
C PRO A 37 -9.08 6.55 4.38
N VAL A 38 -7.83 6.24 4.11
CA VAL A 38 -7.15 6.52 2.86
C VAL A 38 -7.58 5.47 1.84
N ARG A 39 -8.23 5.94 0.78
CA ARG A 39 -8.62 5.11 -0.37
C ARG A 39 -7.37 4.69 -1.13
N SER A 40 -7.45 3.54 -1.81
CA SER A 40 -6.40 3.13 -2.72
C SER A 40 -6.35 4.06 -3.93
N PHE A 41 -5.21 4.08 -4.61
CA PHE A 41 -4.93 4.94 -5.76
C PHE A 41 -4.52 4.10 -6.97
N GLY A 42 -4.99 4.45 -8.17
CA GLY A 42 -4.82 3.69 -9.41
C GLY A 42 -6.07 2.87 -9.79
N GLU A 43 -6.05 2.22 -10.94
CA GLU A 43 -7.21 1.50 -11.48
C GLU A 43 -7.31 0.05 -10.97
N LEU A 44 -8.51 -0.52 -10.96
CA LEU A 44 -8.75 -1.92 -10.54
C LEU A 44 -8.31 -2.94 -11.61
N ASP A 45 -8.16 -2.53 -12.86
CA ASP A 45 -7.69 -3.38 -13.96
C ASP A 45 -6.15 -3.50 -14.04
N ALA A 46 -5.43 -2.90 -13.08
CA ALA A 46 -3.98 -2.96 -12.99
C ALA A 46 -3.44 -4.37 -12.71
N ARG A 47 -2.30 -4.71 -13.32
CA ARG A 47 -1.58 -5.97 -13.09
C ARG A 47 -0.68 -5.95 -11.86
N LEU A 48 -0.32 -4.76 -11.37
CA LEU A 48 0.49 -4.55 -10.16
C LEU A 48 -0.33 -3.92 -9.02
N LEU A 49 -0.30 -4.53 -7.83
CA LEU A 49 -0.76 -3.90 -6.58
C LEU A 49 0.39 -3.73 -5.59
N ILE A 50 0.65 -2.50 -5.17
CA ILE A 50 1.60 -2.16 -4.10
C ILE A 50 0.82 -2.02 -2.79
N VAL A 51 1.28 -2.68 -1.73
CA VAL A 51 0.62 -2.65 -0.42
C VAL A 51 1.59 -2.15 0.63
N GLY A 52 1.26 -1.01 1.24
CA GLY A 52 1.89 -0.49 2.44
C GLY A 52 1.24 -0.99 3.72
N LEU A 53 1.80 -0.57 4.86
CA LEU A 53 1.28 -0.94 6.17
C LEU A 53 0.02 -0.14 6.53
N ALA A 54 0.17 1.19 6.61
CA ALA A 54 -0.86 2.14 6.99
C ALA A 54 -0.46 3.57 6.56
N PRO A 55 -1.41 4.53 6.49
CA PRO A 55 -1.11 5.94 6.27
C PRO A 55 -0.12 6.52 7.28
N GLY A 56 0.74 7.43 6.81
CA GLY A 56 1.56 8.29 7.65
C GLY A 56 0.87 9.61 8.00
N MET A 57 1.22 10.18 9.16
CA MET A 57 0.60 11.38 9.74
C MET A 57 0.60 12.59 8.79
N ARG A 58 1.77 13.04 8.35
CA ARG A 58 1.92 14.19 7.43
C ARG A 58 1.78 13.82 5.96
N GLY A 59 1.76 12.52 5.67
CA GLY A 59 1.55 11.97 4.34
C GLY A 59 0.07 11.75 4.07
N ALA A 60 -0.30 10.49 3.84
CA ALA A 60 -1.63 10.13 3.38
C ALA A 60 -2.78 10.48 4.35
N ASN A 61 -2.56 10.61 5.66
CA ASN A 61 -3.60 11.08 6.57
C ASN A 61 -3.96 12.56 6.33
N ARG A 62 -2.97 13.37 5.94
CA ARG A 62 -3.17 14.75 5.53
C ARG A 62 -3.74 14.84 4.12
N THR A 63 -3.10 14.15 3.16
CA THR A 63 -3.35 14.34 1.72
C THR A 63 -4.48 13.48 1.16
N GLY A 64 -4.83 12.38 1.83
CA GLY A 64 -5.83 11.42 1.35
C GLY A 64 -5.39 10.51 0.21
N ARG A 65 -4.16 10.66 -0.31
CA ARG A 65 -3.57 9.78 -1.34
C ARG A 65 -2.44 8.95 -0.72
N PRO A 66 -2.40 7.61 -0.91
CA PRO A 66 -1.33 6.76 -0.40
C PRO A 66 0.06 7.33 -0.71
N PHE A 67 0.97 7.25 0.25
CA PHE A 67 2.36 7.70 0.11
C PHE A 67 2.53 9.15 -0.37
N THR A 68 1.54 10.03 -0.24
CA THR A 68 1.65 11.42 -0.73
C THR A 68 1.83 12.40 0.41
N GLY A 69 2.82 13.29 0.32
CA GLY A 69 3.06 14.34 1.32
C GLY A 69 4.09 13.98 2.40
N ASP A 70 4.72 12.79 2.30
CA ASP A 70 5.85 12.40 3.13
C ASP A 70 7.00 11.82 2.29
N TYR A 71 8.14 11.61 2.93
CA TYR A 71 9.38 11.17 2.29
C TYR A 71 9.27 9.80 1.60
N ALA A 72 8.39 8.91 2.08
CA ALA A 72 8.23 7.60 1.45
C ALA A 72 7.67 7.72 0.02
N GLY A 73 6.86 8.76 -0.20
CA GLY A 73 6.35 9.13 -1.52
C GLY A 73 7.43 9.52 -2.52
N ASP A 74 8.43 10.29 -2.10
CA ASP A 74 9.46 10.80 -3.01
C ASP A 74 10.20 9.65 -3.71
N LEU A 75 10.64 8.66 -2.93
CA LEU A 75 11.30 7.48 -3.48
C LEU A 75 10.31 6.57 -4.23
N LEU A 76 9.10 6.36 -3.71
CA LEU A 76 8.13 5.50 -4.36
C LEU A 76 7.72 6.05 -5.73
N TYR A 77 7.17 7.26 -5.79
CA TYR A 77 6.63 7.82 -7.03
C TYR A 77 7.70 8.09 -8.08
N SER A 78 8.92 8.53 -7.69
CA SER A 78 10.03 8.64 -8.64
C SER A 78 10.43 7.28 -9.23
N THR A 79 10.39 6.21 -8.42
CA THR A 79 10.62 4.85 -8.89
C THR A 79 9.51 4.39 -9.85
N LEU A 80 8.23 4.65 -9.51
CA LEU A 80 7.11 4.29 -10.38
C LEU A 80 7.19 5.01 -11.74
N LEU A 81 7.55 6.30 -11.74
CA LEU A 81 7.80 7.05 -12.97
C LEU A 81 8.95 6.44 -13.78
N LYS A 82 10.08 6.14 -13.14
CA LYS A 82 11.26 5.53 -13.78
C LYS A 82 10.94 4.20 -14.46
N PHE A 83 10.15 3.35 -13.83
CA PHE A 83 9.84 2.03 -14.36
C PHE A 83 8.58 1.99 -15.22
N GLY A 84 7.86 3.11 -15.41
CA GLY A 84 6.65 3.18 -16.25
C GLY A 84 5.38 2.67 -15.56
N PHE A 85 5.33 2.68 -14.23
CA PHE A 85 4.12 2.41 -13.43
C PHE A 85 3.34 3.69 -13.07
N ALA A 86 3.86 4.86 -13.45
CA ALA A 86 3.19 6.13 -13.30
C ALA A 86 3.59 7.07 -14.44
N GLN A 87 2.79 8.11 -14.66
CA GLN A 87 3.04 9.21 -15.58
C GLN A 87 2.66 10.54 -14.91
N GLY A 88 3.14 11.65 -15.49
CA GLY A 88 2.91 12.99 -14.94
C GLY A 88 4.04 13.46 -14.03
N THR A 89 3.73 14.35 -13.08
CA THR A 89 4.71 14.95 -12.17
C THR A 89 4.25 14.84 -10.73
N TYR A 90 5.03 14.12 -9.92
CA TYR A 90 4.78 14.05 -8.49
C TYR A 90 5.21 15.36 -7.80
N ARG A 91 4.30 16.00 -7.07
CA ARG A 91 4.56 17.25 -6.33
C ARG A 91 4.18 17.15 -4.85
N ALA A 92 4.07 15.92 -4.34
CA ALA A 92 3.61 15.64 -2.98
C ALA A 92 2.22 16.24 -2.64
N ASP A 93 1.40 16.44 -3.68
CA ASP A 93 0.03 16.96 -3.62
C ASP A 93 -0.90 16.01 -4.39
N PRO A 94 -2.09 15.66 -3.86
CA PRO A 94 -3.00 14.72 -4.54
C PRO A 94 -3.50 15.21 -5.91
N ASN A 95 -3.43 16.51 -6.21
CA ASN A 95 -3.87 17.14 -7.47
C ASN A 95 -2.69 17.52 -8.37
N ASP A 96 -1.53 16.88 -8.19
CA ASP A 96 -0.30 17.20 -8.91
C ASP A 96 -0.27 16.77 -10.39
N GLY A 97 -1.28 16.05 -10.86
CA GLY A 97 -1.38 15.53 -12.22
C GLY A 97 -0.64 14.21 -12.43
N LEU A 98 -0.14 13.57 -11.37
CA LEU A 98 0.36 12.20 -11.43
C LEU A 98 -0.80 11.21 -11.47
N HIS A 99 -0.72 10.24 -12.38
CA HIS A 99 -1.60 9.07 -12.42
C HIS A 99 -0.78 7.79 -12.53
N LEU A 100 -1.33 6.69 -12.02
CA LEU A 100 -0.70 5.38 -12.12
C LEU A 100 -1.02 4.73 -13.46
N VAL A 101 -0.08 3.93 -13.96
CA VAL A 101 -0.20 3.15 -15.20
C VAL A 101 0.03 1.70 -14.86
N ASP A 102 -0.99 0.87 -15.05
CA ASP A 102 -0.93 -0.58 -14.77
C ASP A 102 -0.47 -0.90 -13.33
N CYS A 103 -0.74 0.03 -12.41
CA CYS A 103 -0.35 -0.02 -11.02
C CYS A 103 -1.46 0.53 -10.15
N ARG A 104 -1.64 -0.10 -8.99
CA ARG A 104 -2.51 0.36 -7.91
C ARG A 104 -1.73 0.35 -6.60
N ILE A 105 -2.06 1.26 -5.69
CA ILE A 105 -1.44 1.38 -4.38
C ILE A 105 -2.52 1.34 -3.30
N ALA A 106 -2.34 0.47 -2.31
CA ALA A 106 -3.23 0.31 -1.16
C ALA A 106 -2.40 0.24 0.15
N ASN A 107 -3.10 0.20 1.28
CA ASN A 107 -2.52 -0.14 2.59
C ASN A 107 -3.29 -1.29 3.24
N ALA A 108 -2.60 -2.07 4.07
CA ALA A 108 -3.24 -3.14 4.86
C ALA A 108 -4.21 -2.60 5.92
N VAL A 109 -3.91 -1.43 6.50
CA VAL A 109 -4.82 -0.66 7.36
C VAL A 109 -5.06 0.71 6.71
N ARG A 110 -6.32 1.11 6.57
CA ARG A 110 -6.68 2.33 5.81
C ARG A 110 -6.69 3.62 6.65
N CYS A 111 -6.73 3.54 7.97
CA CYS A 111 -6.59 4.72 8.85
C CYS A 111 -5.17 4.83 9.40
N LEU A 112 -4.73 6.05 9.69
CA LEU A 112 -3.50 6.28 10.44
C LEU A 112 -3.60 5.69 11.86
N PRO A 113 -2.72 4.77 12.26
CA PRO A 113 -2.61 4.34 13.64
C PRO A 113 -1.69 5.26 14.45
N PRO A 114 -1.97 5.45 15.75
CA PRO A 114 -1.01 6.04 16.68
C PRO A 114 0.38 5.40 16.55
N GLU A 115 1.42 6.23 16.59
CA GLU A 115 2.84 5.86 16.39
C GLU A 115 3.15 5.14 15.06
N ASN A 116 2.26 5.18 14.07
CA ASN A 116 2.36 4.38 12.84
C ASN A 116 2.39 2.85 13.11
N LYS A 117 1.79 2.40 14.22
CA LYS A 117 1.75 0.99 14.63
C LYS A 117 0.31 0.47 14.74
N PRO A 118 -0.20 -0.24 13.72
CA PRO A 118 -1.49 -0.90 13.83
C PRO A 118 -1.44 -2.11 14.78
N LEU A 119 -2.54 -2.34 15.49
CA LEU A 119 -2.73 -3.50 16.35
C LEU A 119 -3.26 -4.72 15.56
N PRO A 120 -3.06 -5.95 16.06
CA PRO A 120 -3.60 -7.17 15.42
C PRO A 120 -5.11 -7.12 15.13
N ILE A 121 -5.88 -6.52 16.03
CA ILE A 121 -7.33 -6.36 15.86
C ILE A 121 -7.68 -5.38 14.73
N GLU A 122 -6.86 -4.35 14.52
CA GLU A 122 -7.07 -3.35 13.46
C GLU A 122 -6.76 -3.93 12.09
N PHE A 123 -5.70 -4.74 11.98
CA PHE A 123 -5.47 -5.53 10.78
C PHE A 123 -6.66 -6.43 10.47
N THR A 124 -7.22 -7.10 11.48
CA THR A 124 -8.35 -8.01 11.31
C THR A 124 -9.62 -7.28 10.88
N ALA A 125 -9.90 -6.11 11.46
CA ALA A 125 -11.04 -5.28 11.09
C ALA A 125 -10.92 -4.67 9.68
N CYS A 126 -9.70 -4.37 9.22
CA CYS A 126 -9.44 -3.76 7.91
C CYS A 126 -9.24 -4.80 6.78
N ARG A 127 -8.82 -6.02 7.10
CA ARG A 127 -8.56 -7.11 6.13
C ARG A 127 -9.68 -7.36 5.12
N PRO A 128 -10.98 -7.33 5.49
CA PRO A 128 -12.04 -7.53 4.51
C PRO A 128 -12.00 -6.55 3.33
N PHE A 129 -11.53 -5.32 3.53
CA PHE A 129 -11.37 -4.35 2.44
C PHE A 129 -10.25 -4.74 1.48
N LEU A 130 -9.09 -5.18 2.01
CA LEU A 130 -7.99 -5.69 1.18
C LEU A 130 -8.40 -6.98 0.44
N GLN A 131 -9.17 -7.86 1.08
CA GLN A 131 -9.68 -9.08 0.45
C GLN A 131 -10.63 -8.76 -0.69
N ALA A 132 -11.59 -7.86 -0.46
CA ALA A 132 -12.52 -7.42 -1.50
C ALA A 132 -11.78 -6.76 -2.66
N GLU A 133 -10.77 -5.92 -2.38
CA GLU A 133 -9.94 -5.29 -3.41
C GLU A 133 -9.22 -6.32 -4.27
N LEU A 134 -8.51 -7.26 -3.65
CA LEU A 134 -7.79 -8.32 -4.36
C LEU A 134 -8.73 -9.17 -5.23
N ALA A 135 -9.95 -9.44 -4.74
CA ALA A 135 -10.93 -10.26 -5.45
C ALA A 135 -11.50 -9.61 -6.71
N VAL A 136 -11.47 -8.27 -6.80
CA VAL A 136 -12.04 -7.52 -7.94
C VAL A 136 -10.99 -6.96 -8.90
N MET A 137 -9.72 -7.34 -8.74
CA MET A 137 -8.64 -6.96 -9.67
C MET A 137 -8.37 -8.11 -10.65
N PRO A 138 -9.13 -8.24 -11.76
CA PRO A 138 -9.10 -9.44 -12.62
C PRO A 138 -7.75 -9.66 -13.30
N ASN A 139 -7.00 -8.58 -13.53
CA ASN A 139 -5.71 -8.62 -14.21
C ASN A 139 -4.53 -8.68 -13.24
N LEU A 140 -4.75 -8.70 -11.93
CA LEU A 140 -3.66 -8.74 -10.96
C LEU A 140 -2.73 -9.92 -11.23
N ARG A 141 -1.42 -9.65 -11.26
CA ARG A 141 -0.36 -10.66 -11.44
C ARG A 141 0.69 -10.55 -10.35
N VAL A 142 1.08 -9.32 -10.00
CA VAL A 142 2.17 -9.07 -9.04
C VAL A 142 1.68 -8.19 -7.90
N LEU A 143 2.08 -8.57 -6.68
CA LEU A 143 1.91 -7.82 -5.45
C LEU A 143 3.29 -7.35 -4.97
N VAL A 144 3.42 -6.10 -4.53
CA VAL A 144 4.62 -5.61 -3.85
C VAL A 144 4.27 -5.30 -2.40
N ALA A 145 4.88 -6.02 -1.45
CA ALA A 145 4.78 -5.72 -0.04
C ALA A 145 5.87 -4.74 0.40
N LEU A 146 5.46 -3.56 0.88
CA LEU A 146 6.37 -2.58 1.48
C LEU A 146 6.51 -2.85 2.98
N GLY A 147 7.44 -3.74 3.32
CA GLY A 147 7.78 -4.18 4.68
C GLY A 147 7.06 -5.44 5.13
N LYS A 148 7.61 -6.09 6.16
CA LYS A 148 7.12 -7.37 6.70
C LYS A 148 5.65 -7.33 7.10
N GLY A 149 5.18 -6.24 7.71
CA GLY A 149 3.79 -6.12 8.13
C GLY A 149 2.82 -6.19 6.95
N ALA A 150 3.11 -5.48 5.85
CA ALA A 150 2.31 -5.56 4.63
C ALA A 150 2.37 -6.97 4.02
N HIS A 151 3.56 -7.55 3.92
CA HIS A 151 3.76 -8.93 3.45
C HIS A 151 2.87 -9.93 4.21
N ASP A 152 2.92 -9.90 5.55
CA ASP A 152 2.15 -10.85 6.34
C ASP A 152 0.63 -10.61 6.19
N GLN A 153 0.18 -9.37 5.94
CA GLN A 153 -1.24 -9.08 5.71
C GLN A 153 -1.72 -9.50 4.33
N ILE A 154 -0.88 -9.40 3.30
CA ILE A 154 -1.18 -9.93 1.96
C ILE A 154 -1.39 -11.44 2.04
N LEU A 155 -0.48 -12.19 2.67
CA LEU A 155 -0.62 -13.63 2.83
C LEU A 155 -1.91 -14.01 3.58
N ARG A 156 -2.27 -13.25 4.62
CA ARG A 156 -3.52 -13.46 5.37
C ARG A 156 -4.76 -13.11 4.54
N ALA A 157 -4.74 -12.03 3.77
CA ALA A 157 -5.85 -11.64 2.91
C ALA A 157 -6.12 -12.72 1.84
N LEU A 158 -5.06 -13.24 1.23
CA LEU A 158 -5.12 -14.32 0.24
C LEU A 158 -5.32 -15.72 0.86
N THR A 159 -5.37 -15.83 2.19
CA THR A 159 -5.50 -17.11 2.91
C THR A 159 -4.40 -18.13 2.54
N VAL A 160 -3.18 -17.66 2.22
CA VAL A 160 -2.05 -18.52 1.85
C VAL A 160 -1.53 -19.26 3.08
N ARG A 161 -1.40 -20.59 2.97
CA ARG A 161 -0.88 -21.46 4.04
C ARG A 161 0.07 -22.54 3.47
N PRO A 162 1.10 -22.94 4.24
CA PRO A 162 1.56 -22.29 5.47
C PRO A 162 2.29 -20.98 5.16
N ALA A 163 1.97 -19.89 5.87
CA ALA A 163 2.58 -18.59 5.64
C ALA A 163 4.12 -18.62 5.83
N GLY A 164 4.64 -19.51 6.68
CA GLY A 164 6.08 -19.70 6.89
C GLY A 164 6.85 -20.21 5.67
N ALA A 165 6.17 -20.74 4.65
CA ALA A 165 6.81 -21.10 3.37
C ALA A 165 7.24 -19.87 2.55
N TYR A 166 6.77 -18.68 2.92
CA TYR A 166 7.00 -17.42 2.22
C TYR A 166 7.62 -16.41 3.20
N PRO A 167 8.89 -16.56 3.60
CA PRO A 167 9.52 -15.61 4.52
C PRO A 167 9.76 -14.27 3.85
N PHE A 168 9.54 -13.18 4.58
CA PHE A 168 9.85 -11.83 4.10
C PHE A 168 11.35 -11.63 3.92
N ILE A 169 11.79 -11.39 2.68
CA ILE A 169 13.20 -11.15 2.32
C ILE A 169 13.25 -10.08 1.22
N HIS A 170 13.95 -8.97 1.45
CA HIS A 170 14.03 -7.89 0.46
C HIS A 170 14.45 -8.40 -0.94
N ASN A 171 13.74 -7.93 -1.98
CA ASN A 171 13.87 -8.31 -3.38
C ASN A 171 13.61 -9.80 -3.68
N ARG A 172 12.93 -10.52 -2.78
CA ARG A 172 12.45 -11.89 -3.05
C ARG A 172 11.12 -11.83 -3.81
N LEU A 173 11.02 -12.67 -4.84
CA LEU A 173 9.76 -12.99 -5.52
C LEU A 173 9.28 -14.36 -5.08
N HIS A 174 8.04 -14.42 -4.57
CA HIS A 174 7.38 -15.65 -4.15
C HIS A 174 6.27 -15.99 -5.14
N LYS A 175 6.29 -17.19 -5.72
CA LYS A 175 5.14 -17.71 -6.47
C LYS A 175 4.12 -18.28 -5.48
N LEU A 176 2.97 -17.64 -5.37
CA LEU A 176 1.92 -18.05 -4.44
C LEU A 176 1.02 -19.14 -5.05
N PRO A 177 0.33 -19.95 -4.23
CA PRO A 177 -0.60 -20.97 -4.73
C PRO A 177 -1.80 -20.39 -5.49
N THR A 178 -2.06 -19.09 -5.32
CA THR A 178 -3.08 -18.34 -6.06
C THR A 178 -2.66 -18.04 -7.51
N GLY A 179 -1.42 -18.35 -7.91
CA GLY A 179 -0.85 -17.96 -9.20
C GLY A 179 -0.26 -16.55 -9.23
N LEU A 180 -0.47 -15.75 -8.18
CA LEU A 180 0.11 -14.43 -8.04
C LEU A 180 1.59 -14.50 -7.64
N VAL A 181 2.36 -13.48 -8.00
CA VAL A 181 3.72 -13.27 -7.49
C VAL A 181 3.68 -12.24 -6.37
N LEU A 182 4.30 -12.54 -5.22
CA LEU A 182 4.52 -11.60 -4.13
C LEU A 182 5.99 -11.18 -4.09
N ALA A 183 6.24 -9.92 -4.40
CA ALA A 183 7.53 -9.26 -4.30
C ALA A 183 7.69 -8.57 -2.94
N ASP A 184 8.82 -8.80 -2.29
CA ASP A 184 9.13 -8.22 -0.99
C ASP A 184 10.06 -7.02 -1.12
N SER A 185 9.72 -5.91 -0.45
CA SER A 185 10.64 -4.79 -0.31
C SER A 185 10.70 -4.31 1.14
N TYR A 186 11.85 -3.84 1.60
CA TYR A 186 11.86 -3.02 2.80
C TYR A 186 11.02 -1.78 2.54
N HIS A 187 10.36 -1.27 3.57
CA HIS A 187 9.56 -0.06 3.43
C HIS A 187 10.46 1.12 3.03
N CYS A 188 10.03 1.95 2.06
CA CYS A 188 10.74 3.14 1.61
C CYS A 188 10.67 4.31 2.61
N SER A 189 10.60 4.04 3.92
CA SER A 189 10.53 5.08 4.93
C SER A 189 11.86 5.82 5.02
N ARG A 190 11.79 7.09 5.44
CA ARG A 190 12.98 7.91 5.73
C ARG A 190 13.95 7.23 6.69
N TYR A 191 13.43 6.47 7.65
CA TYR A 191 14.26 5.70 8.57
C TYR A 191 15.11 4.65 7.85
N ASN A 192 14.51 3.83 6.99
CA ASN A 192 15.24 2.78 6.27
C ASN A 192 16.24 3.36 5.27
N THR A 193 15.91 4.48 4.63
CA THR A 193 16.81 5.15 3.68
C THR A 193 17.97 5.85 4.38
N ASN A 194 17.72 6.59 5.46
CA ASN A 194 18.77 7.26 6.22
C ASN A 194 19.73 6.29 6.92
N THR A 195 19.24 5.13 7.34
CA THR A 195 20.08 4.09 7.98
C THR A 195 20.81 3.19 6.99
N GLY A 196 20.58 3.36 5.68
CA GLY A 196 21.15 2.49 4.64
C GLY A 196 20.55 1.08 4.59
N ARG A 197 19.52 0.79 5.40
CA ARG A 197 18.79 -0.49 5.33
C ARG A 197 18.11 -0.68 3.97
N LEU A 198 17.75 0.41 3.30
CA LEU A 198 17.27 0.42 1.93
C LEU A 198 17.93 1.59 1.19
N THR A 199 18.65 1.33 0.10
CA THR A 199 19.08 2.38 -0.81
C THR A 199 18.10 2.55 -1.97
N THR A 200 18.23 3.65 -2.70
CA THR A 200 17.45 3.89 -3.93
C THR A 200 17.69 2.79 -4.96
N GLU A 201 18.94 2.33 -5.12
CA GLU A 201 19.33 1.27 -6.04
C GLU A 201 18.69 -0.06 -5.66
N MET A 202 18.72 -0.41 -4.38
CA MET A 202 18.05 -1.60 -3.85
C MET A 202 16.54 -1.55 -4.12
N PHE A 203 15.92 -0.39 -3.92
CA PHE A 203 14.50 -0.21 -4.21
C PHE A 203 14.20 -0.33 -5.71
N HIS A 204 15.04 0.25 -6.57
CA HIS A 204 14.92 0.10 -8.03
C HIS A 204 15.03 -1.36 -8.49
N GLN A 205 15.94 -2.16 -7.90
CA GLN A 205 16.07 -3.59 -8.23
C GLN A 205 14.79 -4.39 -7.99
N VAL A 206 13.99 -4.01 -6.99
CA VAL A 206 12.67 -4.60 -6.76
C VAL A 206 11.75 -4.33 -7.95
N PHE A 207 11.64 -3.07 -8.38
CA PHE A 207 10.73 -2.69 -9.47
C PHE A 207 11.20 -3.16 -10.84
N GLU A 208 12.50 -3.30 -11.04
CA GLU A 208 13.06 -3.99 -12.21
C GLU A 208 12.65 -5.48 -12.24
N SER A 209 12.72 -6.16 -11.09
CA SER A 209 12.30 -7.57 -10.98
C SER A 209 10.79 -7.74 -11.14
N VAL A 210 9.99 -6.80 -10.62
CA VAL A 210 8.54 -6.74 -10.84
C VAL A 210 8.21 -6.54 -12.32
N ARG A 211 8.92 -5.63 -13.01
CA ARG A 211 8.69 -5.36 -14.44
C ARG A 211 8.95 -6.62 -15.28
N ARG A 212 10.09 -7.28 -15.07
CA ARG A 212 10.41 -8.57 -15.73
C ARG A 212 9.34 -9.64 -15.46
N SER A 213 8.84 -9.71 -14.24
CA SER A 213 7.79 -10.67 -13.86
C SER A 213 6.44 -10.40 -14.53
N LEU A 214 6.15 -9.17 -14.98
CA LEU A 214 4.90 -8.82 -15.68
C LEU A 214 4.99 -9.02 -17.21
N GLU A 215 6.20 -9.19 -17.73
CA GLU A 215 6.48 -9.41 -19.15
C GLU A 215 6.57 -10.90 -19.53
N THR A 216 6.56 -11.79 -18.53
CA THR A 216 6.57 -13.26 -18.70
C THR A 216 5.16 -13.82 -18.59
#